data_AF-A0A7K3GTY2-F1
#
_entry.id   AF-A0A7K3GTY2-F1
#
_cell.length_a   1.000
_cell.length_b   1.000
_cell.length_c   1.000
_cell.angle_alpha   90.00
_cell.angle_beta   90.00
_cell.angle_gamma   90.00
#
_symmetry.space_group_name_H-M   'P 1'
#
loop_
_entity.id
_entity.type
_entity.pdbx_description
1 polymer ?
#
loop_
_entity_poly.entity_id
_entity_poly.type
_entity_poly.pdbx_seq_one_letter_code
_entity_poly.pdbx_strand_id
1 'polypeptide(L)'
;ARGRPETTPRGRARIRSAWEVLPEIAPELSDWSALFAAGARRRARAEAGIQGAAGRRDADDLIRDVAMFLRLVERMLVLQPVLPQPRPDTDQPDPDLPDTG
;
A
#
# COMPACT_ATOMS: atom_id res chain seq x y z
N ALA A 1 -3.14 40.28 -9.23
CA ALA A 1 -3.49 39.22 -10.19
C ALA A 1 -3.78 37.93 -9.42
N ARG A 2 -4.96 37.33 -9.61
CA ARG A 2 -5.46 36.15 -8.88
C ARG A 2 -5.09 34.89 -9.67
N GLY A 3 -4.15 34.09 -9.17
CA GLY A 3 -3.73 32.82 -9.78
C GLY A 3 -4.86 31.79 -9.64
N ARG A 4 -5.39 31.37 -10.79
CA ARG A 4 -6.47 30.39 -10.95
C ARG A 4 -5.97 29.02 -10.49
N PRO A 5 -6.74 28.23 -9.73
CA PRO A 5 -6.39 26.83 -9.51
C PRO A 5 -6.47 26.10 -10.85
N GLU A 6 -5.35 25.53 -11.28
CA GLU A 6 -5.30 24.65 -12.44
C GLU A 6 -6.20 23.44 -12.15
N THR A 7 -7.41 23.44 -12.71
CA THR A 7 -8.29 22.28 -12.74
C THR A 7 -7.71 21.30 -13.76
N THR A 8 -6.64 20.59 -13.40
CA THR A 8 -6.22 19.41 -14.15
C THR A 8 -7.05 18.22 -13.66
N PRO A 9 -7.93 17.61 -14.46
CA PRO A 9 -8.52 16.33 -14.12
C PRO A 9 -7.48 15.24 -14.41
N ARG A 10 -6.32 15.30 -13.75
CA ARG A 10 -5.49 14.12 -13.54
C ARG A 10 -6.24 13.32 -12.50
N GLY A 11 -7.20 12.51 -12.96
CA GLY A 11 -7.79 11.46 -12.14
C GLY A 11 -6.64 10.76 -11.46
N ARG A 12 -6.49 11.00 -10.16
CA ARG A 12 -5.40 10.52 -9.32
C ARG A 12 -5.25 9.05 -9.68
N ALA A 13 -4.21 8.69 -10.45
CA ALA A 13 -3.95 7.31 -10.81
C ALA A 13 -4.01 6.58 -9.49
N ARG A 14 -5.01 5.70 -9.30
CA ARG A 14 -5.21 5.05 -8.01
C ARG A 14 -3.98 4.19 -7.85
N ILE A 15 -3.02 4.69 -7.07
CA ILE A 15 -1.80 3.95 -6.73
C ILE A 15 -2.32 2.61 -6.22
N ARG A 16 -1.92 1.53 -6.92
CA ARG A 16 -2.39 0.19 -6.56
C ARG A 16 -1.99 -0.06 -5.11
N SER A 17 -2.93 -0.54 -4.32
CA SER A 17 -2.69 -0.87 -2.92
C SER A 17 -1.53 -1.88 -2.83
N ALA A 18 -0.75 -1.86 -1.74
CA ALA A 18 0.23 -2.91 -1.47
C ALA A 18 -0.42 -4.31 -1.55
N TRP A 19 -1.67 -4.43 -1.09
CA TRP A 19 -2.47 -5.65 -1.17
C TRP A 19 -2.96 -6.01 -2.59
N GLU A 20 -2.90 -5.10 -3.55
CA GLU A 20 -3.21 -5.41 -4.95
C GLU A 20 -1.97 -5.91 -5.70
N VAL A 21 -0.76 -5.54 -5.26
CA VAL A 21 0.50 -5.91 -5.92
C VAL A 21 1.21 -7.10 -5.25
N LEU A 22 0.94 -7.38 -3.98
CA LEU A 22 1.56 -8.48 -3.24
C LEU A 22 1.44 -9.85 -3.96
N PRO A 23 0.29 -10.24 -4.55
CA PRO A 23 0.17 -11.52 -5.25
C PRO A 23 1.13 -11.68 -6.45
N GLU A 24 1.60 -10.57 -7.04
CA GLU A 24 2.54 -10.61 -8.18
C GLU A 24 3.95 -11.06 -7.75
N ILE A 25 4.33 -10.80 -6.49
CA ILE A 25 5.68 -11.10 -5.96
C ILE A 25 5.69 -12.22 -4.92
N ALA A 26 4.55 -12.47 -4.26
CA ALA A 26 4.38 -13.47 -3.21
C ALA A 26 3.01 -14.14 -3.38
N PRO A 27 2.84 -15.02 -4.40
CA PRO A 27 1.56 -15.64 -4.70
C PRO A 27 1.02 -16.50 -3.54
N GLU A 28 1.88 -16.99 -2.66
CA GLU A 28 1.53 -17.72 -1.43
C GLU A 28 0.72 -16.86 -0.44
N LEU A 29 0.79 -15.53 -0.58
CA LEU A 29 0.07 -14.57 0.26
C LEU A 29 -1.20 -14.04 -0.42
N SER A 30 -1.62 -14.60 -1.57
CA SER A 30 -2.76 -14.08 -2.34
C SER A 30 -4.06 -14.01 -1.55
N ASP A 31 -4.38 -15.08 -0.82
CA ASP A 31 -5.62 -15.16 -0.03
C ASP A 31 -5.65 -14.12 1.09
N TRP A 32 -4.50 -13.94 1.76
CA TRP A 32 -4.31 -12.90 2.77
C TRP A 32 -4.44 -11.51 2.15
N SER A 33 -3.84 -11.30 0.98
CA SER A 33 -3.90 -10.05 0.25
C SER A 33 -5.34 -9.67 -0.10
N ALA A 34 -6.13 -10.62 -0.59
CA ALA A 34 -7.53 -10.43 -0.91
C ALA A 34 -8.37 -10.09 0.35
N LEU A 35 -8.12 -10.80 1.45
CA LEU A 35 -8.77 -10.56 2.74
C LEU A 35 -8.56 -9.12 3.23
N PHE A 36 -7.31 -8.66 3.25
CA PHE A 36 -6.98 -7.30 3.70
C PHE A 36 -7.47 -6.22 2.73
N ALA A 37 -7.42 -6.47 1.42
CA ALA A 37 -7.98 -5.56 0.42
C ALA A 37 -9.50 -5.38 0.61
N ALA A 38 -10.24 -6.47 0.86
CA ALA A 38 -11.68 -6.42 1.13
C ALA A 38 -12.00 -5.60 2.40
N GLY A 39 -11.15 -5.68 3.43
CA GLY A 39 -11.28 -4.91 4.67
C GLY A 39 -10.94 -3.42 4.56
N ALA A 40 -10.27 -2.98 3.49
CA ALA A 40 -9.72 -1.62 3.40
C ALA A 40 -10.79 -0.51 3.45
N ARG A 41 -11.96 -0.73 2.84
CA ARG A 41 -13.09 0.23 2.92
C ARG A 41 -13.66 0.34 4.32
N ARG A 42 -13.69 -0.77 5.07
CA ARG A 42 -14.14 -0.80 6.47
C ARG A 42 -13.18 0.01 7.34
N ARG A 43 -11.87 -0.25 7.21
CA ARG A 43 -10.82 0.49 7.90
C ARG A 43 -10.88 1.98 7.62
N ALA A 44 -11.01 2.39 6.35
CA ALA A 44 -11.09 3.80 5.99
C ALA A 44 -12.28 4.53 6.64
N ARG A 45 -13.43 3.86 6.79
CA ARG A 45 -14.59 4.42 7.50
C ARG A 45 -14.33 4.54 9.00
N ALA A 46 -13.71 3.52 9.61
CA ALA A 46 -13.36 3.54 11.03
C ALA A 46 -12.34 4.66 11.34
N GLU A 47 -11.31 4.82 10.49
CA GLU A 47 -10.32 5.90 10.59
C GLU A 47 -10.93 7.30 10.43
N ALA A 48 -12.00 7.41 9.64
CA ALA A 48 -12.79 8.64 9.52
C ALA A 48 -13.74 8.87 10.71
N GLY A 49 -13.72 8.02 11.75
CA GLY A 49 -14.54 8.16 12.95
C GLY A 49 -16.02 7.79 12.77
N ILE A 50 -16.38 7.13 11.67
CA ILE A 50 -17.76 6.71 11.39
C ILE A 50 -18.18 5.65 12.42
N GLN A 51 -19.21 5.96 13.19
CA GLN A 51 -19.77 5.05 14.20
C GLN A 51 -20.33 3.79 13.53
N GLY A 52 -20.06 2.62 14.13
CA GLY A 52 -20.49 1.34 13.60
C GLY A 52 -19.74 0.86 12.35
N ALA A 53 -18.65 1.52 11.96
CA ALA A 53 -17.84 1.08 10.82
C ALA A 53 -17.24 -0.33 11.01
N ALA A 54 -16.95 -0.73 12.26
CA ALA A 54 -16.56 -2.07 12.63
C ALA A 54 -17.12 -2.41 14.01
N GLY A 55 -17.62 -3.63 14.18
CA GLY A 55 -18.00 -4.17 15.49
C GLY A 55 -16.78 -4.70 16.24
N ARG A 56 -16.96 -4.96 17.54
CA ARG A 56 -15.91 -5.58 18.38
C ARG A 56 -15.43 -6.92 17.82
N ARG A 57 -16.37 -7.76 17.36
CA ARG A 57 -16.05 -9.05 16.76
C ARG A 57 -15.25 -8.92 15.47
N ASP A 58 -15.63 -7.99 14.60
CA ASP A 58 -14.88 -7.72 13.35
C ASP A 58 -13.43 -7.32 13.66
N ALA A 59 -13.22 -6.53 14.72
CA ALA A 59 -11.89 -6.12 15.16
C ALA A 59 -11.10 -7.30 15.76
N ASP A 60 -11.72 -8.11 16.61
CA ASP A 60 -11.10 -9.30 17.20
C ASP A 60 -10.68 -10.32 16.12
N ASP A 61 -11.53 -10.52 15.11
CA ASP A 61 -11.25 -11.38 13.96
C ASP A 61 -10.09 -10.81 13.13
N LEU A 62 -10.10 -9.50 12.84
CA LEU A 62 -9.00 -8.84 12.12
C LEU A 62 -7.66 -8.96 12.88
N ILE A 63 -7.66 -8.79 14.21
CA ILE A 63 -6.44 -8.93 15.02
C ILE A 63 -5.91 -10.36 14.93
N ARG A 64 -6.80 -11.36 14.99
CA ARG A 64 -6.42 -12.77 14.84
C ARG A 64 -5.83 -13.06 13.47
N ASP A 65 -6.44 -12.53 12.43
CA ASP A 65 -6.02 -12.68 11.04
C ASP A 65 -4.65 -12.02 10.80
N VAL A 66 -4.45 -10.79 11.28
CA VAL A 66 -3.15 -10.11 11.21
C VAL A 66 -2.06 -10.90 11.95
N ALA A 67 -2.35 -11.42 13.14
CA ALA A 67 -1.38 -12.21 13.89
C ALA A 67 -0.98 -13.51 13.15
N MET A 68 -1.92 -14.16 12.47
CA MET A 68 -1.65 -15.34 11.63
C MET A 68 -0.82 -14.97 10.40
N PHE A 69 -1.16 -13.90 9.71
CA PHE A 69 -0.41 -13.38 8.57
C PHE A 69 1.04 -13.07 8.94
N LEU A 70 1.27 -12.35 10.05
CA LEU A 70 2.62 -12.00 10.48
C LEU A 70 3.47 -13.24 10.77
N ARG A 71 2.93 -14.25 11.46
CA ARG A 71 3.64 -15.52 11.68
C ARG A 71 4.03 -16.23 10.38
N LEU A 72 3.16 -16.17 9.37
CA LEU A 72 3.44 -16.75 8.06
C LEU A 72 4.58 -16.00 7.36
N VAL A 73 4.51 -14.67 7.32
CA VAL A 73 5.55 -13.81 6.73
C VAL A 73 6.89 -13.96 7.45
N GLU A 74 6.89 -13.92 8.78
CA GLU A 74 8.09 -14.13 9.60
C GLU A 74 8.75 -15.47 9.27
N ARG A 75 7.97 -16.55 9.18
CA ARG A 75 8.47 -17.87 8.80
C ARG A 75 9.06 -17.88 7.38
N MET A 76 8.41 -17.20 6.42
CA MET A 76 8.92 -17.11 5.05
C MET A 76 10.25 -16.32 4.98
N LEU A 77 10.36 -15.21 5.69
CA LEU A 77 11.57 -14.37 5.70
C LEU A 77 12.78 -15.06 6.35
N VAL A 78 12.56 -15.87 7.39
CA VAL A 78 13.62 -16.69 7.99
C VAL A 78 14.12 -17.76 7.03
N LEU A 79 13.25 -18.29 6.17
CA LEU A 79 13.59 -19.34 5.21
C LEU A 79 14.12 -18.81 3.88
N GLN A 80 13.77 -17.58 3.51
CA GLN A 80 14.21 -16.92 2.28
C GLN A 80 14.44 -15.42 2.53
N PRO A 81 15.69 -14.96 2.70
CA PRO A 81 15.98 -13.55 2.78
C PRO A 81 15.96 -12.96 1.36
N VAL A 82 14.77 -12.69 0.81
CA VAL A 82 14.62 -11.89 -0.41
C VAL A 82 13.82 -10.63 -0.06
N LEU A 83 14.53 -9.52 0.10
CA LEU A 83 13.91 -8.20 0.12
C LEU A 83 14.07 -7.59 -1.28
N PRO A 84 12.99 -7.16 -1.95
CA PRO A 84 13.09 -6.40 -3.17
C PRO A 84 13.91 -5.14 -2.91
N GLN A 85 15.01 -4.98 -3.64
CA GLN A 85 15.80 -3.76 -3.54
C GLN A 85 14.94 -2.58 -4.01
N PRO A 86 14.86 -1.48 -3.25
CA PRO A 86 14.18 -0.29 -3.72
C PRO A 86 14.78 0.09 -5.07
N ARG A 87 13.93 0.15 -6.11
CA ARG A 87 14.35 0.61 -7.43
C ARG A 87 14.94 2.00 -7.22
N PRO A 88 16.21 2.26 -7.55
CA PRO A 88 16.76 3.60 -7.44
C PRO A 88 15.89 4.53 -8.27
N ASP A 89 15.37 5.58 -7.65
CA ASP A 89 14.69 6.67 -8.34
C ASP A 89 15.71 7.28 -9.30
N THR A 90 15.67 6.85 -10.56
CA THR A 90 16.34 7.53 -11.67
C THR A 90 15.58 8.82 -11.96
N ASP A 91 15.67 9.77 -11.03
CA ASP A 91 15.30 11.18 -11.20
C ASP A 91 16.46 12.06 -10.67
N GLN A 92 17.70 11.58 -10.88
CA GLN A 92 18.90 12.40 -10.71
C GLN A 92 18.94 13.36 -11.91
N PRO A 93 18.75 14.68 -11.72
CA PRO A 93 18.98 15.62 -12.79
C PRO A 93 20.45 15.55 -13.19
N ASP A 94 20.68 15.43 -14.49
CA ASP A 94 22.00 15.43 -15.12
C ASP A 94 22.78 16.69 -14.69
N PRO A 95 23.90 16.58 -13.96
CA PRO A 95 24.67 17.74 -13.52
C PRO A 95 25.50 18.39 -14.64
N ASP A 96 25.48 17.84 -15.87
CA ASP A 96 26.34 18.31 -16.99
C ASP A 96 25.60 19.12 -18.07
N LEU A 97 24.63 19.97 -17.69
CA LEU A 97 24.14 21.03 -18.60
C LEU A 97 25.09 22.24 -18.50
N PRO A 98 25.98 22.49 -19.47
CA PRO A 98 26.78 23.70 -19.48
C PRO A 98 25.88 24.91 -19.77
N ASP A 99 25.96 25.92 -18.90
CA ASP A 99 25.40 27.26 -19.15
C ASP A 99 25.98 27.80 -20.46
N THR A 100 25.16 27.80 -21.51
CA THR A 100 25.48 28.49 -22.75
C THR A 100 25.01 29.93 -22.59
N GLY A 101 25.96 30.80 -22.23
CA GLY A 101 25.84 32.26 -22.33
C GLY A 101 25.98 32.76 -23.76
#